data_AF-A0A5J4WN16-F1
#
_entry.id   AF-A0A5J4WN16-F1
#
_cell.length_a   1.000
_cell.length_b   1.000
_cell.length_c   1.000
_cell.angle_alpha   90.00
_cell.angle_beta   90.00
_cell.angle_gamma   90.00
#
_symmetry.space_group_name_H-M   'P 1'
#
loop_
_entity.id
_entity.type
_entity.pdbx_description
1 polymer ?
#
loop_
_entity_poly.entity_id
_entity_poly.type
_entity_poly.pdbx_seq_one_letter_code
_entity_poly.pdbx_strand_id
1 'polypeptide(L)'
;MKYGDENIPFGKCVKVLGWNRSRFDIALLWDALDCELWTIIVPISDLNNTKSITVTNKKSHMKQQFIDTENLFEPMTLKDCMKDYGDKSEHKDIFPYEIINSKNWNE
;
A
#
# COMPACT_ATOMS: atom_id res chain seq x y z
N MET A 1 7.92 2.41 -24.68
CA MET A 1 7.29 3.67 -24.22
C MET A 1 8.31 4.38 -23.34
N LYS A 2 8.48 5.70 -23.46
CA LYS A 2 9.32 6.52 -22.57
C LYS A 2 8.44 7.62 -21.97
N TYR A 3 8.72 8.04 -20.73
CA TYR A 3 8.08 9.22 -20.15
C TYR A 3 8.51 10.48 -20.90
N GLY A 4 7.72 11.54 -20.82
CA GLY A 4 8.07 12.83 -21.44
C GLY A 4 9.28 13.51 -20.77
N ASP A 5 9.57 13.15 -19.51
CA ASP A 5 10.77 13.55 -18.80
C ASP A 5 11.80 12.42 -18.83
N GLU A 6 12.93 12.66 -19.51
CA GLU A 6 14.03 11.69 -19.65
C GLU A 6 14.76 11.43 -18.33
N ASN A 7 14.62 12.30 -17.33
CA ASN A 7 15.20 12.12 -16.00
C ASN A 7 14.43 11.12 -15.14
N ILE A 8 13.22 10.72 -15.55
CA ILE A 8 12.43 9.71 -14.82
C ILE A 8 12.86 8.32 -15.30
N PRO A 9 13.61 7.56 -14.47
CA PRO A 9 14.11 6.26 -14.87
C PRO A 9 12.96 5.29 -15.12
N PHE A 10 12.89 4.81 -16.35
CA PHE A 10 11.92 3.80 -16.77
C PHE A 10 12.26 2.45 -16.13
N GLY A 11 11.24 1.71 -15.68
CA GLY A 11 11.41 0.39 -15.05
C GLY A 11 11.77 0.39 -13.57
N LYS A 12 11.74 1.54 -12.87
CA LYS A 12 11.81 1.55 -11.40
C LYS A 12 10.53 0.93 -10.81
N CYS A 13 10.72 0.16 -9.73
CA CYS A 13 9.64 -0.32 -8.89
C CYS A 13 9.37 0.70 -7.79
N VAL A 14 8.16 1.26 -7.73
CA VAL A 14 7.73 2.16 -6.65
C VAL A 14 7.23 1.31 -5.49
N LYS A 15 7.81 1.50 -4.30
CA LYS A 15 7.38 0.80 -3.09
C LYS A 15 6.37 1.65 -2.34
N VAL A 16 5.21 1.07 -2.07
CA VAL A 16 4.15 1.64 -1.25
C VAL A 16 4.12 0.87 0.07
N LEU A 17 4.34 1.59 1.16
CA LEU A 17 4.36 1.03 2.51
C LEU A 17 3.00 1.31 3.16
N GLY A 18 2.34 0.26 3.66
CA GLY A 18 1.06 0.38 4.35
C GLY A 18 1.05 -0.44 5.64
N TRP A 19 0.34 0.04 6.66
CA TRP A 19 0.16 -0.66 7.93
C TRP A 19 -1.10 -1.53 7.86
N ASN A 20 -0.98 -2.70 7.23
CA ASN A 20 -2.12 -3.53 6.81
C ASN A 20 -2.61 -4.50 7.90
N ARG A 21 -2.94 -3.94 9.07
CA ARG A 21 -3.40 -4.70 10.24
C ARG A 21 -4.79 -5.27 9.98
N SER A 22 -4.87 -6.44 9.32
CA SER A 22 -6.08 -7.25 9.01
C SER A 22 -6.12 -7.77 7.57
N ARG A 23 -5.13 -7.47 6.73
CA ARG A 23 -5.16 -7.77 5.27
C ARG A 23 -6.20 -7.00 4.47
N PHE A 24 -6.91 -6.06 5.11
CA PHE A 24 -7.95 -5.25 4.50
C PHE A 24 -7.44 -4.45 3.29
N ASP A 25 -6.28 -3.80 3.41
CA ASP A 25 -5.73 -2.96 2.35
C ASP A 25 -5.38 -3.78 1.10
N ILE A 26 -4.81 -4.98 1.28
CA ILE A 26 -4.47 -5.86 0.16
C ILE A 26 -5.73 -6.39 -0.53
N ALA A 27 -6.80 -6.70 0.21
CA ALA A 27 -8.06 -7.13 -0.38
C ALA A 27 -8.69 -6.03 -1.25
N LEU A 28 -8.70 -4.78 -0.76
CA LEU A 28 -9.17 -3.64 -1.54
C LEU A 28 -8.30 -3.35 -2.77
N LEU A 29 -6.98 -3.42 -2.60
CA LEU A 29 -6.05 -3.25 -3.71
C LEU A 29 -6.23 -4.34 -4.77
N TRP A 30 -6.51 -5.57 -4.35
CA TRP A 30 -6.77 -6.66 -5.27
C TRP A 30 -8.01 -6.38 -6.11
N ASP A 31 -9.13 -6.03 -5.49
CA ASP A 31 -10.38 -5.69 -6.19
C ASP A 31 -10.18 -4.53 -7.19
N ALA A 32 -9.46 -3.48 -6.78
CA ALA A 32 -9.19 -2.32 -7.63
C ALA A 32 -8.19 -2.61 -8.78
N LEU A 33 -7.24 -3.54 -8.57
CA LEU A 33 -6.16 -3.83 -9.52
C LEU A 33 -6.44 -5.09 -10.37
N ASP A 34 -7.48 -5.86 -10.05
CA ASP A 34 -7.96 -6.97 -10.88
C ASP A 34 -8.74 -6.44 -12.08
N CYS A 35 -8.03 -5.76 -12.97
CA CYS A 35 -8.57 -5.22 -14.20
C CYS A 35 -7.58 -5.38 -15.37
N GLU A 36 -8.04 -5.04 -16.57
CA GLU A 36 -7.27 -5.23 -17.80
C GLU A 36 -5.94 -4.46 -17.81
N LEU A 37 -5.80 -3.39 -17.01
CA LEU A 37 -4.65 -2.50 -17.01
C LEU A 37 -3.45 -3.04 -16.22
N TRP A 38 -3.66 -3.96 -15.28
CA TRP A 38 -2.64 -4.40 -14.33
C TRP A 38 -2.46 -5.92 -14.35
N THR A 39 -1.23 -6.35 -14.09
CA THR A 39 -0.90 -7.73 -13.80
C THR A 39 -0.45 -7.80 -12.35
N ILE A 40 -1.21 -8.52 -11.52
CA ILE A 40 -0.86 -8.78 -10.13
C ILE A 40 0.11 -9.97 -10.08
N ILE A 41 1.27 -9.75 -9.49
CA ILE A 41 2.31 -10.74 -9.24
C ILE A 41 2.39 -10.93 -7.73
N VAL A 42 1.81 -12.02 -7.26
CA VAL A 42 1.89 -12.42 -5.86
C VAL A 42 3.09 -13.37 -5.71
N PRO A 43 4.03 -13.13 -4.78
CA PRO A 43 5.09 -14.09 -4.50
C PRO A 43 4.48 -15.42 -4.05
N ILE A 44 5.16 -16.53 -4.36
CA ILE A 44 4.70 -17.93 -4.16
C ILE A 44 4.39 -18.30 -2.68
N SER A 45 4.51 -17.35 -1.75
CA SER A 45 4.03 -17.52 -0.38
C SER A 45 2.50 -17.65 -0.30
N ASP A 46 2.01 -18.35 0.71
CA ASP A 46 0.57 -18.45 1.00
C ASP A 46 -0.13 -17.08 0.94
N LEU A 47 -1.32 -17.03 0.33
CA LEU A 47 -2.19 -15.83 0.37
C LEU A 47 -2.40 -15.33 1.81
N ASN A 48 -2.39 -16.27 2.77
CA ASN A 48 -2.50 -15.98 4.19
C ASN A 48 -1.26 -15.29 4.79
N ASN A 49 -0.08 -15.45 4.20
CA ASN A 49 1.17 -14.90 4.72
C ASN A 49 1.85 -13.95 3.73
N THR A 50 1.09 -13.44 2.75
CA THR A 50 1.62 -12.59 1.68
C THR A 50 2.03 -11.23 2.26
N LYS A 51 3.34 -11.01 2.37
CA LYS A 51 3.95 -9.81 2.97
C LYS A 51 4.01 -8.61 2.02
N SER A 52 3.85 -8.86 0.72
CA SER A 52 3.78 -7.83 -0.30
C SER A 52 3.11 -8.34 -1.57
N ILE A 53 2.45 -7.47 -2.30
CA ILE A 53 1.99 -7.73 -3.67
C ILE A 53 2.76 -6.82 -4.63
N THR A 54 3.15 -7.33 -5.78
CA THR A 54 3.74 -6.51 -6.85
C THR A 54 2.76 -6.43 -8.00
N VAL A 55 2.46 -5.23 -8.48
CA VAL A 55 1.62 -5.03 -9.66
C VAL A 55 2.44 -4.39 -10.77
N THR A 56 2.16 -4.80 -12.00
CA THR A 56 2.80 -4.23 -13.19
C THR A 56 1.72 -3.69 -14.12
N ASN A 57 1.82 -2.42 -14.49
CA ASN A 57 0.93 -1.84 -15.50
C ASN A 57 1.28 -2.41 -16.87
N LYS A 58 0.31 -2.98 -17.60
CA LYS A 58 0.57 -3.70 -18.85
C LYS A 58 1.08 -2.80 -19.98
N LYS A 59 0.67 -1.52 -20.00
CA LYS A 59 1.02 -0.56 -21.06
C LYS A 59 2.35 0.15 -20.80
N SER A 60 2.53 0.67 -19.59
CA SER A 60 3.73 1.43 -19.22
C SER A 60 4.86 0.56 -18.68
N HIS A 61 4.60 -0.71 -18.35
CA HIS A 61 5.51 -1.61 -17.64
C HIS A 61 6.01 -1.05 -16.29
N MET A 62 5.32 -0.04 -15.75
CA MET A 62 5.59 0.50 -14.42
C MET A 62 5.27 -0.56 -13.37
N LYS A 63 6.17 -0.73 -12.40
CA LYS A 63 6.02 -1.68 -11.31
C LYS A 63 5.72 -0.94 -10.01
N GLN A 64 4.75 -1.43 -9.26
CA GLN A 64 4.48 -0.97 -7.90
C GLN A 64 4.47 -2.17 -6.97
N GLN A 65 5.07 -2.03 -5.79
CA GLN A 65 5.11 -3.06 -4.77
C GLN A 65 4.45 -2.51 -3.51
N PHE A 66 3.33 -3.10 -3.11
CA PHE A 66 2.66 -2.80 -1.86
C PHE A 66 3.20 -3.74 -0.80
N ILE A 67 3.76 -3.19 0.28
CA ILE A 67 4.43 -3.93 1.34
C ILE A 67 3.70 -3.66 2.64
N ASP A 68 3.35 -4.74 3.34
CA ASP A 68 2.81 -4.64 4.68
C ASP A 68 3.96 -4.38 5.67
N THR A 69 3.95 -3.20 6.28
CA THR A 69 4.99 -2.79 7.22
C THR A 69 4.85 -3.45 8.59
N GLU A 70 3.66 -3.94 8.99
CA GLU A 70 3.52 -4.62 10.29
C GLU A 70 4.48 -5.83 10.39
N ASN A 71 4.70 -6.52 9.27
CA ASN A 71 5.64 -7.64 9.18
C ASN A 71 7.12 -7.25 9.24
N LEU A 72 7.46 -5.97 9.10
CA LEU A 72 8.84 -5.46 9.18
C LEU A 72 9.24 -5.09 10.62
N PHE A 73 8.25 -4.91 11.48
CA PHE A 73 8.44 -4.56 12.88
C PHE A 73 8.10 -5.78 13.77
N GLU A 74 8.59 -5.78 15.01
CA GLU A 74 8.06 -6.70 16.02
C GLU A 74 6.56 -6.44 16.24
N PRO A 75 5.77 -7.43 16.73
CA PRO A 75 4.33 -7.26 16.94
C PRO A 75 4.01 -6.04 17.81
N MET A 76 3.70 -4.91 17.16
CA MET A 76 3.42 -3.64 17.80
C MET A 76 2.24 -2.94 17.14
N THR A 77 1.67 -1.93 17.79
CA THR A 77 0.60 -1.14 17.17
C THR A 77 1.19 -0.05 16.28
N LEU A 78 0.43 0.40 15.28
CA LEU A 78 0.80 1.60 14.50
C LEU A 78 1.11 2.79 15.41
N LYS A 79 0.37 2.94 16.52
CA LYS A 79 0.60 4.01 17.49
C LYS A 79 1.98 3.89 18.14
N ASP A 80 2.39 2.67 18.50
CA ASP A 80 3.70 2.42 19.10
C ASP A 80 4.83 2.62 18.10
N CYS A 81 4.67 2.16 16.85
CA CYS A 81 5.65 2.38 15.79
C CYS A 81 5.90 3.88 15.53
N MET A 82 4.86 4.73 15.62
CA MET A 82 5.00 6.17 15.38
C MET A 82 5.76 6.90 16.49
N LYS A 83 5.87 6.33 17.71
CA LYS A 83 6.62 6.96 18.81
C LYS A 83 8.10 7.14 18.49
N ASP A 84 8.65 6.29 17.64
CA ASP A 84 10.05 6.33 17.24
C ASP A 84 10.31 7.38 16.13
N TYR A 85 9.26 7.90 15.49
CA TYR A 85 9.35 8.87 14.40
C TYR A 85 8.96 10.28 14.86
N GLY A 86 9.97 11.05 15.31
CA GLY A 86 10.15 12.49 15.07
C GLY A 86 9.15 13.53 15.63
N ASP A 87 7.87 13.21 15.76
CA ASP A 87 6.85 14.11 16.30
C ASP A 87 6.03 13.40 17.39
N LYS A 88 6.08 13.97 18.60
CA LYS A 88 5.50 13.37 19.82
C LYS A 88 4.02 13.68 19.97
N SER A 89 3.40 14.30 18.98
CA SER A 89 1.96 14.47 18.94
C SER A 89 1.32 13.10 18.69
N GLU A 90 0.98 12.41 19.77
CA GLU A 90 0.36 11.08 19.75
C GLU A 90 -1.09 11.07 19.21
N HIS A 91 -1.41 11.89 18.21
CA HIS A 91 -2.72 11.88 17.56
C HIS A 91 -2.76 10.79 16.50
N LYS A 92 -2.93 9.55 16.97
CA LYS A 92 -3.61 8.55 16.16
C LYS A 92 -5.10 8.86 16.26
N ASP A 93 -5.59 9.68 15.34
CA ASP A 93 -7.02 9.92 15.25
C ASP A 93 -7.74 8.62 14.86
N ILE A 94 -8.84 8.36 15.55
CA ILE A 94 -9.81 7.37 15.12
C ILE A 94 -10.62 8.08 14.05
N PHE A 95 -10.79 7.44 12.89
CA PHE A 95 -11.69 8.00 11.88
C PHE A 95 -13.04 8.28 12.54
N PRO A 96 -13.59 9.50 12.41
CA PRO A 96 -14.84 9.88 13.08
C PRO A 96 -16.02 8.99 12.65
N TYR A 97 -15.85 8.28 11.53
CA TYR A 97 -16.81 7.37 10.96
C TYR A 97 -16.18 6.00 10.68
N GLU A 98 -16.96 4.95 10.87
CA GLU A 98 -16.59 3.59 10.45
C GLU A 98 -16.48 3.46 8.92
N ILE A 99 -17.16 4.35 8.17
CA ILE A 99 -17.20 4.34 6.71
C ILE A 99 -17.04 5.78 6.19
N ILE A 100 -16.04 6.00 5.34
CA ILE A 100 -15.87 7.23 4.56
C ILE A 100 -16.61 7.08 3.23
N ASN A 101 -17.39 8.09 2.86
CA ASN A 101 -18.18 8.17 1.64
C ASN A 101 -18.23 9.62 1.12
N SER A 102 -18.90 9.84 -0.01
CA SER A 102 -18.96 11.15 -0.67
C SER A 102 -19.61 12.26 0.17
N LYS A 103 -20.27 11.94 1.28
CA LYS A 103 -20.92 12.90 2.17
C LYS A 103 -20.06 13.32 3.35
N ASN A 104 -19.10 12.50 3.79
CA ASN A 104 -18.34 12.71 5.02
C ASN A 104 -16.81 12.66 4.81
N TRP A 105 -16.34 12.67 3.56
CA TRP A 105 -14.90 12.62 3.26
C TRP A 105 -14.15 13.89 3.64
N ASN A 106 -14.85 15.02 3.81
CA ASN A 106 -14.30 16.35 4.09
C ASN A 106 -14.68 16.87 5.49
N GLU A 107 -15.22 16.01 6.34
CA GLU A 107 -15.50 16.27 7.76
C GLU A 107 -14.33 15.79 8.61
#